data_AF-A0A8R2A649-F1
#
_entry.id   AF-A0A8R2A649-F1
#
_cell.length_a   1.000
_cell.length_b   1.000
_cell.length_c   1.000
_cell.angle_alpha   90.00
_cell.angle_beta   90.00
_cell.angle_gamma   90.00
#
_symmetry.space_group_name_H-M   'P 1'
#
loop_
_entity.id
_entity.type
_entity.pdbx_description
1 polymer ?
#
loop_
_entity_poly.entity_id
_entity_poly.type
_entity_poly.pdbx_seq_one_letter_code
_entity_poly.pdbx_strand_id
1 'polypeptide(L)'
;MNDSSQNVPKNQHIDPKFVQDIKIGKPLDYSTKNLRTLDKLINETPLSARVHGVPVRGVNKRFICGAIWLNNNYLTSLQGLTKSVEELLELPAYLIWIDISYNEFKNIRQEFLHFKNLRILYMHGNHINDILDVVKLKSLLKLRTLTLHGNPISRLVNYRSLVLFYLPQIKSLDFSLITRQERSVTSPIACSTVNKIN
;
A
#
# COMPACT_ATOMS: atom_id res chain seq x y z
N MET A 1 26.25 23.90 -24.44
CA MET A 1 25.59 22.63 -24.06
C MET A 1 25.76 22.50 -22.55
N ASN A 2 24.80 23.02 -21.78
CA ASN A 2 24.83 22.97 -20.32
C ASN A 2 23.92 21.83 -19.87
N ASP A 3 24.53 20.79 -19.32
CA ASP A 3 23.88 19.70 -18.62
C ASP A 3 23.51 20.18 -17.21
N SER A 4 22.25 20.59 -17.05
CA SER A 4 21.67 21.03 -15.78
C SER A 4 21.01 19.86 -15.05
N SER A 5 21.80 18.84 -14.71
CA SER A 5 21.36 17.69 -13.92
C SER A 5 22.13 17.58 -12.61
N GLN A 6 22.13 18.63 -11.78
CA GLN A 6 22.49 18.50 -10.36
C GLN A 6 21.96 19.65 -9.50
N ASN A 7 20.76 19.45 -8.94
CA ASN A 7 20.40 20.00 -7.63
C ASN A 7 19.19 19.25 -7.06
N VAL A 8 19.41 17.98 -6.68
CA VAL A 8 18.51 17.29 -5.75
C VAL A 8 19.16 17.41 -4.37
N PRO A 9 18.55 18.10 -3.39
CA PRO A 9 19.10 18.16 -2.05
C PRO A 9 19.05 16.76 -1.44
N LYS A 10 20.19 16.07 -1.42
CA LYS A 10 20.36 14.81 -0.68
C LYS A 10 20.58 15.18 0.80
N ASN A 11 19.71 14.65 1.66
CA ASN A 11 19.80 14.62 3.11
C ASN A 11 19.64 15.96 3.85
N GLN A 12 18.43 16.52 3.83
CA GLN A 12 17.95 17.22 5.02
C GLN A 12 17.57 16.15 6.05
N HIS A 13 18.18 16.20 7.24
CA HIS A 13 17.79 15.36 8.37
C HIS A 13 16.38 15.77 8.80
N ILE A 14 15.36 15.05 8.32
CA ILE A 14 13.97 15.32 8.68
C ILE A 14 13.79 15.01 10.17
N ASP A 15 13.24 15.97 10.91
CA ASP A 15 12.96 15.83 12.34
C ASP A 15 12.17 14.53 12.62
N PRO A 16 12.69 13.63 13.48
CA PRO A 16 11.98 12.40 13.88
C PRO A 16 10.57 12.65 14.41
N LYS A 17 10.35 13.78 15.10
CA LYS A 17 9.02 14.17 15.58
C LYS A 17 8.08 14.44 14.40
N PHE A 18 8.55 15.15 13.39
CA PHE A 18 7.76 15.42 12.18
C PHE A 18 7.40 14.13 11.43
N VAL A 19 8.33 13.18 11.33
CA VAL A 19 8.04 11.84 10.78
C VAL A 19 7.00 11.10 11.61
N GLN A 20 7.00 11.28 12.94
CA GLN A 20 6.00 10.70 13.81
C GLN A 20 4.63 11.33 13.58
N ASP A 21 4.55 12.65 13.43
CA ASP A 21 3.31 13.39 13.12
C ASP A 21 2.67 12.88 11.82
N ILE A 22 3.46 12.59 10.79
CA ILE A 22 2.99 11.97 9.55
C ILE A 22 2.38 10.59 9.80
N LYS A 23 3.01 9.75 10.63
CA LYS A 23 2.56 8.37 10.88
C LYS A 23 1.25 8.32 11.66
N ILE A 24 1.05 9.25 12.59
CA ILE A 24 -0.16 9.32 13.43
C ILE A 24 -1.22 10.27 12.86
N GLY A 25 -0.84 11.05 11.84
CA GLY A 25 -1.73 11.98 11.17
C GLY A 25 -2.96 11.26 10.62
N LYS A 26 -4.09 11.99 10.60
CA LYS A 26 -5.32 11.51 9.98
C LYS A 26 -5.04 11.07 8.54
N PRO A 27 -5.77 10.09 8.00
CA PRO A 27 -5.64 9.73 6.59
C PRO A 27 -6.30 10.80 5.72
N LEU A 28 -5.79 10.94 4.49
CA LEU A 28 -6.53 11.62 3.44
C LEU A 28 -7.63 10.71 2.91
N ASP A 29 -8.87 11.02 3.28
CA ASP A 29 -10.03 10.21 2.96
C ASP A 29 -10.66 10.64 1.63
N TYR A 30 -10.44 9.86 0.59
CA TYR A 30 -11.06 9.98 -0.73
C TYR A 30 -11.98 8.78 -1.04
N SER A 31 -12.48 8.13 0.01
CA SER A 31 -13.39 7.01 -0.15
C SER A 31 -14.75 7.44 -0.70
N THR A 32 -15.45 6.55 -1.40
CA THR A 32 -16.86 6.79 -1.81
C THR A 32 -17.06 8.04 -2.68
N LYS A 33 -16.05 8.37 -3.49
CA LYS A 33 -15.98 9.58 -4.32
C LYS A 33 -16.36 9.33 -5.78
N ASN A 34 -16.70 8.08 -6.13
CA ASN A 34 -16.93 7.61 -7.50
C ASN A 34 -15.71 7.81 -8.42
N LEU A 35 -14.49 7.78 -7.86
CA LEU A 35 -13.26 7.98 -8.62
C LEU A 35 -13.02 6.86 -9.62
N ARG A 36 -12.60 7.22 -10.83
CA ARG A 36 -12.16 6.29 -11.89
C ARG A 36 -10.69 6.47 -12.28
N THR A 37 -10.12 7.62 -11.95
CA THR A 37 -8.71 7.99 -12.15
C THR A 37 -8.22 8.78 -10.94
N LEU A 38 -6.90 8.83 -10.75
CA LEU A 38 -6.24 9.59 -9.71
C LEU A 38 -5.56 10.86 -10.24
N ASP A 39 -5.53 11.10 -11.56
CA ASP A 39 -4.79 12.21 -12.20
C ASP A 39 -5.23 13.62 -11.75
N LYS A 40 -6.41 13.75 -11.17
CA LYS A 40 -6.99 15.02 -10.70
C LYS A 40 -7.38 14.98 -9.22
N LEU A 41 -6.80 14.07 -8.43
CA LEU A 41 -7.13 13.91 -7.02
C LEU A 41 -6.87 15.19 -6.20
N ILE A 42 -5.94 16.05 -6.63
CA ILE A 42 -5.68 17.36 -6.02
C ILE A 42 -6.89 18.30 -6.06
N ASN A 43 -7.78 18.13 -7.03
CA ASN A 43 -9.01 18.93 -7.18
C ASN A 43 -10.17 18.37 -6.35
N GLU A 44 -10.00 17.19 -5.75
CA GLU A 44 -11.01 16.59 -4.89
C GLU A 44 -10.85 17.07 -3.46
N THR A 45 -11.98 17.43 -2.82
CA THR A 45 -12.00 17.73 -1.39
C THR A 45 -12.01 16.43 -0.59
N PRO A 46 -11.01 16.11 0.23
CA PRO A 46 -11.04 14.91 1.06
C PRO A 46 -12.21 14.97 2.06
N LEU A 47 -12.82 13.81 2.32
CA LEU A 47 -13.85 13.64 3.33
C LEU A 47 -13.27 13.90 4.73
N SER A 48 -14.09 14.50 5.59
CA SER A 48 -13.71 14.87 6.95
C SER A 48 -14.56 14.20 8.02
N ALA A 49 -15.78 13.77 7.70
CA ALA A 49 -16.75 13.32 8.70
C ALA A 49 -16.27 12.07 9.48
N ARG A 50 -15.87 11.02 8.76
CA ARG A 50 -15.46 9.74 9.36
C ARG A 50 -14.16 9.82 10.17
N VAL A 51 -13.28 10.74 9.79
CA VAL A 51 -11.93 10.90 10.35
C VAL A 51 -11.82 12.10 11.30
N HIS A 52 -12.96 12.71 11.64
CA HIS A 52 -13.07 13.89 12.51
C HIS A 52 -12.20 15.06 12.05
N GLY A 53 -12.24 15.37 10.75
CA GLY A 53 -11.46 16.43 10.11
C GLY A 53 -10.46 15.91 9.08
N VAL A 54 -9.83 16.84 8.35
CA VAL A 54 -8.74 16.50 7.42
C VAL A 54 -7.38 16.58 8.13
N PRO A 55 -6.31 16.00 7.56
CA PRO A 55 -4.97 16.15 8.12
C PRO A 55 -4.54 17.61 8.13
N VAL A 56 -3.67 17.97 9.08
CA VAL A 56 -3.10 19.31 9.13
C VAL A 56 -2.23 19.57 7.91
N ARG A 57 -2.14 20.84 7.50
CA ARG A 57 -1.28 21.25 6.40
C ARG A 57 0.04 21.84 6.91
N GLY A 58 1.13 21.52 6.23
CA GLY A 58 2.45 22.07 6.50
C GLY A 58 2.68 23.42 5.84
N VAL A 59 3.94 23.86 5.88
CA VAL A 59 4.37 25.18 5.36
C VAL A 59 4.12 25.33 3.86
N ASN A 60 4.18 24.23 3.10
CA ASN A 60 3.90 24.23 1.67
C ASN A 60 2.40 24.10 1.34
N LYS A 61 1.52 24.24 2.34
CA LYS A 61 0.07 24.03 2.24
C LYS A 61 -0.31 22.60 1.82
N ARG A 62 0.60 21.64 1.91
CA ARG A 62 0.37 20.21 1.65
C ARG A 62 0.06 19.49 2.95
N PHE A 63 -0.57 18.33 2.87
CA PHE A 63 -1.01 17.56 4.01
C PHE A 63 0.15 16.83 4.70
N ILE A 64 0.16 16.89 6.03
CA ILE A 64 1.07 16.12 6.89
C ILE A 64 0.35 14.83 7.29
N CYS A 65 0.48 13.80 6.46
CA CYS A 65 -0.08 12.48 6.72
C CYS A 65 0.64 11.40 5.91
N GLY A 66 0.68 10.18 6.45
CA GLY A 66 1.24 9.00 5.80
C GLY A 66 0.19 8.03 5.27
N ALA A 67 -1.08 8.41 5.25
CA ALA A 67 -2.17 7.52 4.87
C ALA A 67 -3.11 8.16 3.85
N ILE A 68 -3.48 7.39 2.82
CA ILE A 68 -4.49 7.77 1.83
C ILE A 68 -5.51 6.65 1.69
N TRP A 69 -6.79 7.00 1.77
CA TRP A 69 -7.90 6.08 1.63
C TRP A 69 -8.65 6.38 0.33
N LEU A 70 -8.74 5.37 -0.52
CA LEU A 70 -9.30 5.40 -1.87
C LEU A 70 -10.36 4.29 -2.03
N ASN A 71 -10.82 3.71 -0.92
CA ASN A 71 -11.75 2.60 -0.93
C ASN A 71 -13.16 2.98 -1.37
N ASN A 72 -13.95 2.02 -1.85
CA ASN A 72 -15.30 2.24 -2.38
C ASN A 72 -15.30 3.25 -3.56
N ASN A 73 -14.45 3.01 -4.54
CA ASN A 73 -14.39 3.76 -5.79
C ASN A 73 -14.42 2.78 -6.98
N TYR A 74 -14.21 3.27 -8.19
CA TYR A 74 -14.20 2.47 -9.43
C TYR A 74 -12.81 2.44 -10.06
N LEU A 75 -11.76 2.43 -9.24
CA LEU A 75 -10.37 2.45 -9.71
C LEU A 75 -9.95 1.07 -10.21
N THR A 76 -9.24 1.04 -11.33
CA THR A 76 -8.67 -0.18 -11.92
C THR A 76 -7.14 -0.18 -11.92
N SER A 77 -6.53 0.97 -11.58
CA SER A 77 -5.08 1.17 -11.52
C SER A 77 -4.71 2.27 -10.52
N LEU A 78 -3.43 2.32 -10.15
CA LEU A 78 -2.85 3.42 -9.38
C LEU A 78 -2.22 4.50 -10.27
N GLN A 79 -2.50 4.49 -11.58
CA GLN A 79 -2.01 5.51 -12.49
C GLN A 79 -2.43 6.90 -12.00
N GLY A 80 -1.49 7.84 -12.02
CA GLY A 80 -1.67 9.20 -11.50
C GLY A 80 -1.36 9.34 -10.00
N LEU A 81 -1.40 8.26 -9.20
CA LEU A 81 -1.25 8.37 -7.74
C LEU A 81 0.09 8.99 -7.33
N THR A 82 1.20 8.59 -7.97
CA THR A 82 2.54 9.13 -7.65
C THR A 82 2.56 10.66 -7.77
N LYS A 83 2.02 11.20 -8.87
CA LYS A 83 1.91 12.64 -9.07
C LYS A 83 0.97 13.28 -8.03
N SER A 84 -0.18 12.67 -7.78
CA SER A 84 -1.16 13.21 -6.84
C SER A 84 -0.61 13.27 -5.42
N VAL A 85 0.15 12.27 -4.96
CA VAL A 85 0.78 12.33 -3.63
C VAL A 85 1.91 13.35 -3.58
N GLU A 86 2.64 13.58 -4.67
CA GLU A 86 3.65 14.64 -4.76
C GLU A 86 3.03 16.04 -4.64
N GLU A 87 1.82 16.23 -5.14
CA GLU A 87 1.08 17.49 -5.03
C GLU A 87 0.36 17.64 -3.68
N LEU A 88 -0.16 16.54 -3.13
CA LEU A 88 -0.99 16.53 -1.92
C LEU A 88 -0.20 16.48 -0.61
N LEU A 89 0.93 15.76 -0.57
CA LEU A 89 1.63 15.43 0.68
C LEU A 89 2.88 16.29 0.88
N GLU A 90 3.10 16.70 2.13
CA GLU A 90 4.29 17.45 2.52
C GLU A 90 5.56 16.59 2.36
N LEU A 91 5.46 15.29 2.68
CA LEU A 91 6.53 14.30 2.47
C LEU A 91 6.00 13.03 1.78
N PRO A 92 5.88 13.02 0.44
CA PRO A 92 5.29 11.91 -0.32
C PRO A 92 6.01 10.57 -0.12
N ALA A 93 7.34 10.61 0.06
CA ALA A 93 8.14 9.42 0.31
C ALA A 93 7.77 8.69 1.61
N TYR A 94 7.05 9.34 2.54
CA TYR A 94 6.63 8.80 3.83
C TYR A 94 5.19 8.26 3.83
N LEU A 95 4.59 8.03 2.65
CA LEU A 95 3.34 7.29 2.54
C LEU A 95 3.52 5.84 3.06
N ILE A 96 2.77 5.49 4.10
CA ILE A 96 2.84 4.21 4.81
C ILE A 96 1.57 3.37 4.68
N TRP A 97 0.43 3.97 4.34
CA TRP A 97 -0.86 3.28 4.25
C TRP A 97 -1.64 3.73 3.02
N ILE A 98 -1.97 2.75 2.16
CA ILE A 98 -2.92 2.90 1.06
C ILE A 98 -4.09 1.95 1.31
N ASP A 99 -5.31 2.46 1.31
CA ASP A 99 -6.53 1.65 1.26
C ASP A 99 -7.19 1.79 -0.11
N ILE A 100 -7.22 0.72 -0.90
CA ILE A 100 -7.93 0.62 -2.19
C ILE A 100 -8.94 -0.52 -2.17
N SER A 101 -9.42 -0.91 -0.99
CA SER A 101 -10.47 -1.92 -0.88
C SER A 101 -11.75 -1.51 -1.61
N TYR A 102 -12.55 -2.48 -2.06
CA TYR A 102 -13.81 -2.23 -2.77
C TYR A 102 -13.61 -1.30 -3.99
N ASN A 103 -12.78 -1.76 -4.92
CA ASN A 103 -12.49 -1.14 -6.22
C ASN A 103 -12.48 -2.24 -7.30
N GLU A 104 -11.96 -1.94 -8.49
CA GLU A 104 -12.03 -2.80 -9.68
C GLU A 104 -10.64 -3.32 -10.10
N PHE A 105 -9.68 -3.43 -9.16
CA PHE A 105 -8.31 -3.86 -9.48
C PHE A 105 -8.27 -5.33 -9.87
N LYS A 106 -7.81 -5.63 -11.09
CA LYS A 106 -7.61 -7.00 -11.58
C LYS A 106 -6.19 -7.50 -11.37
N ASN A 107 -5.22 -6.59 -11.27
CA ASN A 107 -3.79 -6.92 -11.23
C ASN A 107 -3.02 -5.93 -10.36
N ILE A 108 -1.84 -6.35 -9.92
CA ILE A 108 -0.86 -5.50 -9.23
C ILE A 108 0.20 -5.08 -10.26
N ARG A 109 0.28 -3.78 -10.52
CA ARG A 109 1.18 -3.20 -11.52
C ARG A 109 2.36 -2.45 -10.88
N GLN A 110 3.25 -1.90 -11.70
CA GLN A 110 4.52 -1.29 -11.25
C GLN A 110 4.32 -0.08 -10.34
N GLU A 111 3.20 0.64 -10.49
CA GLU A 111 2.84 1.85 -9.75
C GLU A 111 2.78 1.61 -8.24
N PHE A 112 2.38 0.41 -7.80
CA PHE A 112 2.39 0.02 -6.40
C PHE A 112 3.80 0.01 -5.80
N LEU A 113 4.80 -0.29 -6.64
CA LEU A 113 6.16 -0.52 -6.20
C LEU A 113 6.95 0.78 -5.99
N HIS A 114 6.37 1.94 -6.34
CA HIS A 114 6.98 3.26 -6.08
C HIS A 114 7.00 3.61 -4.58
N PHE A 115 6.03 3.14 -3.81
CA PHE A 115 5.87 3.50 -2.40
C PHE A 115 6.73 2.61 -1.48
N LYS A 116 8.05 2.81 -1.49
CA LYS A 116 9.02 1.96 -0.76
C LYS A 116 8.84 1.95 0.77
N ASN A 117 8.15 2.94 1.33
CA ASN A 117 7.83 3.02 2.75
C ASN A 117 6.47 2.42 3.13
N LEU A 118 5.73 1.87 2.17
CA LEU A 118 4.41 1.29 2.41
C LEU A 118 4.48 0.15 3.43
N ARG A 119 3.62 0.22 4.44
CA ARG A 119 3.49 -0.75 5.54
C ARG A 119 2.13 -1.43 5.54
N ILE A 120 1.08 -0.73 5.14
CA ILE A 120 -0.30 -1.22 5.14
C ILE A 120 -0.85 -1.03 3.73
N LEU A 121 -1.31 -2.12 3.13
CA LEU A 121 -1.96 -2.11 1.83
C LEU A 121 -3.26 -2.89 1.93
N TYR A 122 -4.38 -2.20 1.83
CA TYR A 122 -5.69 -2.86 1.78
C TYR A 122 -6.18 -2.98 0.35
N MET A 123 -6.46 -4.21 -0.09
CA MET A 123 -6.90 -4.52 -1.46
C MET A 123 -8.03 -5.55 -1.49
N HIS A 124 -8.67 -5.82 -0.36
CA HIS A 124 -9.82 -6.73 -0.31
C HIS A 124 -11.00 -6.19 -1.12
N GLY A 125 -11.88 -7.09 -1.58
CA GLY A 125 -13.04 -6.72 -2.40
C GLY A 125 -12.65 -6.10 -3.75
N ASN A 126 -11.65 -6.68 -4.41
CA ASN A 126 -11.25 -6.33 -5.78
C ASN A 126 -11.37 -7.58 -6.68
N HIS A 127 -10.74 -7.58 -7.86
CA HIS A 127 -10.81 -8.64 -8.86
C HIS A 127 -9.47 -9.33 -9.13
N ILE A 128 -8.57 -9.34 -8.16
CA ILE A 128 -7.25 -9.96 -8.29
C ILE A 128 -7.40 -11.48 -8.34
N ASN A 129 -6.86 -12.12 -9.38
CA ASN A 129 -7.02 -13.56 -9.61
C ASN A 129 -5.72 -14.34 -9.72
N ASP A 130 -4.57 -13.66 -9.87
CA ASP A 130 -3.27 -14.30 -10.05
C ASP A 130 -2.37 -14.12 -8.81
N ILE A 131 -1.81 -15.21 -8.31
CA ILE A 131 -0.83 -15.18 -7.23
C ILE A 131 0.47 -14.49 -7.66
N LEU A 132 0.84 -14.56 -8.95
CA LEU A 132 2.05 -13.90 -9.48
C LEU A 132 1.96 -12.37 -9.39
N ASP A 133 0.75 -11.80 -9.44
CA ASP A 133 0.55 -10.39 -9.16
C ASP A 133 0.92 -10.05 -7.71
N VAL A 134 0.53 -10.92 -6.76
CA VAL A 134 0.85 -10.75 -5.34
C VAL A 134 2.36 -10.86 -5.09
N VAL A 135 3.07 -11.72 -5.81
CA VAL A 135 4.54 -11.88 -5.68
C VAL A 135 5.29 -10.57 -5.95
N LYS A 136 4.78 -9.68 -6.82
CA LYS A 136 5.41 -8.37 -7.11
C LYS A 136 5.59 -7.51 -5.86
N LEU A 137 4.70 -7.66 -4.87
CA LEU A 137 4.76 -6.97 -3.59
C LEU A 137 5.97 -7.38 -2.73
N LYS A 138 6.70 -8.45 -3.08
CA LYS A 138 7.94 -8.88 -2.41
C LYS A 138 8.98 -7.76 -2.36
N SER A 139 8.99 -6.87 -3.35
CA SER A 139 9.89 -5.72 -3.40
C SER A 139 9.57 -4.62 -2.37
N LEU A 140 8.36 -4.62 -1.78
CA LEU A 140 7.97 -3.71 -0.71
C LEU A 140 8.43 -4.28 0.65
N LEU A 141 9.71 -4.10 0.95
CA LEU A 141 10.38 -4.69 2.12
C LEU A 141 9.79 -4.23 3.47
N LYS A 142 9.12 -3.07 3.49
CA LYS A 142 8.48 -2.49 4.68
C LYS A 142 7.01 -2.89 4.84
N LEU A 143 6.42 -3.61 3.88
CA LEU A 143 5.03 -4.06 3.94
C LEU A 143 4.83 -5.03 5.12
N ARG A 144 3.82 -4.77 5.94
CA ARG A 144 3.50 -5.55 7.16
C ARG A 144 2.05 -6.01 7.18
N THR A 145 1.12 -5.26 6.63
CA THR A 145 -0.30 -5.64 6.61
C THR A 145 -0.80 -5.64 5.18
N LEU A 146 -1.40 -6.75 4.78
CA LEU A 146 -2.00 -6.94 3.46
C LEU A 146 -3.42 -7.50 3.63
N THR A 147 -4.36 -7.01 2.84
CA THR A 147 -5.70 -7.64 2.72
C THR A 147 -6.01 -7.91 1.26
N LEU A 148 -6.53 -9.10 1.00
CA LEU A 148 -6.77 -9.68 -0.32
C LEU A 148 -8.03 -10.57 -0.33
N HIS A 149 -8.66 -10.85 0.81
CA HIS A 149 -9.97 -11.51 0.87
C HIS A 149 -11.02 -10.80 0.00
N GLY A 150 -12.04 -11.54 -0.44
CA GLY A 150 -13.04 -11.00 -1.38
C GLY A 150 -12.50 -10.79 -2.80
N ASN A 151 -11.24 -11.15 -3.08
CA ASN A 151 -10.72 -11.30 -4.44
C ASN A 151 -10.77 -12.77 -4.87
N PRO A 152 -10.87 -13.08 -6.18
CA PRO A 152 -10.80 -14.45 -6.69
C PRO A 152 -9.59 -15.27 -6.18
N ILE A 153 -8.40 -14.66 -6.01
CA ILE A 153 -7.21 -15.34 -5.46
C ILE A 153 -7.45 -15.98 -4.10
N SER A 154 -8.36 -15.46 -3.28
CA SER A 154 -8.57 -15.98 -1.92
C SER A 154 -9.26 -17.35 -1.92
N ARG A 155 -9.70 -17.83 -3.08
CA ARG A 155 -10.29 -19.16 -3.27
C ARG A 155 -9.25 -20.23 -3.65
N LEU A 156 -8.00 -19.85 -3.88
CA LEU A 156 -6.94 -20.80 -4.19
C LEU A 156 -6.72 -21.75 -3.00
N VAL A 157 -6.52 -23.04 -3.30
CA VAL A 157 -6.08 -24.02 -2.30
C VAL A 157 -4.75 -23.55 -1.72
N ASN A 158 -4.63 -23.57 -0.39
CA ASN A 158 -3.46 -23.08 0.34
C ASN A 158 -3.14 -21.58 0.10
N TYR A 159 -4.13 -20.77 -0.31
CA TYR A 159 -3.97 -19.33 -0.56
C TYR A 159 -3.12 -18.62 0.49
N ARG A 160 -3.46 -18.79 1.77
CA ARG A 160 -2.75 -18.16 2.88
C ARG A 160 -1.29 -18.58 2.95
N SER A 161 -1.01 -19.88 2.84
CA SER A 161 0.35 -20.44 2.84
C SER A 161 1.16 -19.95 1.63
N LEU A 162 0.55 -19.84 0.45
CA LEU A 162 1.19 -19.32 -0.76
C LEU A 162 1.58 -17.85 -0.60
N VAL A 163 0.67 -17.01 -0.09
CA VAL A 163 0.97 -15.59 0.16
C VAL A 163 2.10 -15.46 1.18
N LEU A 164 2.07 -16.24 2.26
CA LEU A 164 3.14 -16.26 3.28
C LEU A 164 4.49 -16.68 2.74
N PHE A 165 4.52 -17.70 1.87
CA PHE A 165 5.73 -18.19 1.21
C PHE A 165 6.38 -17.10 0.35
N TYR A 166 5.59 -16.40 -0.46
CA TYR A 166 6.11 -15.37 -1.37
C TYR A 166 6.38 -14.03 -0.69
N LEU A 167 5.62 -13.68 0.35
CA LEU A 167 5.71 -12.42 1.08
C LEU A 167 6.08 -12.63 2.56
N PRO A 168 7.26 -13.18 2.89
CA PRO A 168 7.63 -13.48 4.27
C PRO A 168 7.72 -12.22 5.16
N GLN A 169 7.80 -11.02 4.56
CA GLN A 169 7.90 -9.76 5.30
C GLN A 169 6.58 -9.29 5.94
N ILE A 170 5.41 -9.77 5.48
CA ILE A 170 4.12 -9.36 6.05
C ILE A 170 3.91 -10.01 7.43
N LYS A 171 3.22 -9.31 8.32
CA LYS A 171 2.89 -9.72 9.70
C LYS A 171 1.40 -9.95 9.93
N SER A 172 0.55 -9.41 9.07
CA SER A 172 -0.89 -9.62 9.08
C SER A 172 -1.38 -9.82 7.64
N LEU A 173 -2.26 -10.80 7.46
CA LEU A 173 -2.94 -11.08 6.22
C LEU A 173 -4.44 -11.23 6.51
N ASP A 174 -5.27 -10.50 5.79
CA ASP A 174 -6.75 -10.55 5.89
C ASP A 174 -7.23 -10.32 7.33
N PHE A 175 -6.73 -9.23 7.91
CA PHE A 175 -6.99 -8.81 9.30
C PHE A 175 -6.58 -9.82 10.38
N SER A 176 -5.96 -10.93 9.99
CA SER A 176 -5.48 -11.97 10.90
C SER A 176 -3.96 -11.89 11.04
N LEU A 177 -3.49 -11.79 12.28
CA LEU A 177 -2.06 -11.85 12.59
C LEU A 177 -1.48 -13.19 12.14
N ILE A 178 -0.23 -13.15 11.67
CA ILE A 178 0.51 -14.34 11.26
C ILE A 178 1.28 -14.87 12.46
N THR A 179 0.94 -16.10 12.85
CA THR A 179 1.57 -16.80 13.97
C THR A 179 2.96 -17.33 13.60
N ARG A 180 3.75 -17.70 14.62
CA ARG A 180 5.05 -18.36 14.38
C ARG A 180 4.89 -19.73 13.73
N GLN A 181 3.83 -20.46 14.07
CA GLN A 181 3.54 -21.79 13.52
C GLN A 181 3.24 -21.73 12.02
N GLU A 182 2.45 -20.75 11.57
CA GLU A 182 2.20 -20.55 10.14
C GLU A 182 3.48 -20.21 9.36
N ARG A 183 4.44 -19.53 10.00
CA ARG A 183 5.74 -19.23 9.38
C ARG A 183 6.64 -20.45 9.28
N SER A 184 6.64 -21.34 10.27
CA SER A 184 7.51 -22.51 10.24
C SER A 184 7.12 -23.46 9.12
N VAL A 185 5.82 -23.62 8.84
CA VAL A 185 5.31 -24.52 7.79
C VAL A 185 5.41 -23.94 6.37
N THR A 186 5.56 -22.61 6.24
CA THR A 186 5.68 -21.92 4.94
C THR A 186 7.12 -21.56 4.58
N SER A 187 8.09 -21.90 5.44
CA SER A 187 9.52 -21.71 5.14
C SER A 187 9.97 -22.67 4.03
N PRO A 188 10.87 -22.27 3.11
CA PRO A 188 11.42 -23.15 2.07
C PRO A 188 11.99 -24.47 2.62
N ILE A 189 12.46 -24.47 3.87
CA ILE A 189 13.02 -25.64 4.57
C ILE A 189 11.93 -26.70 4.87
N ALA A 190 10.68 -26.31 5.07
CA ALA A 190 9.58 -27.26 5.32
C ALA A 190 9.12 -27.98 4.05
N CYS A 191 9.36 -27.39 2.87
CA CYS A 191 8.92 -27.94 1.59
C CYS A 191 9.77 -29.14 1.11
N SER A 192 10.96 -29.35 1.68
CA SER A 192 11.81 -30.51 1.36
C SER A 192 11.39 -31.83 2.02
N THR A 193 10.49 -31.81 3.00
CA THR A 193 10.13 -33.02 3.77
C THR A 193 8.94 -33.79 3.18
N VAL A 194 8.18 -33.19 2.26
CA VAL A 194 6.96 -33.82 1.70
C VAL A 194 7.25 -34.66 0.44
N ASN A 195 8.45 -34.61 -0.13
CA ASN A 195 8.83 -35.35 -1.34
C ASN A 195 9.65 -36.64 -1.08
N LYS A 196 9.60 -37.22 0.13
CA LYS A 196 10.18 -38.54 0.42
C LYS A 196 9.11 -39.55 0.80
N ILE A 197 8.27 -39.90 -0.16
CA ILE A 197 7.55 -41.18 -0.17
C ILE A 197 7.62 -41.69 -1.60
N ASN A 198 8.66 -42.47 -1.88
CA ASN A 198 8.76 -43.49 -2.93
C ASN A 198 9.46 -44.67 -2.28
#